data_AF-A0A6P8A152-F1
#
_entry.id   AF-A0A6P8A152-F1
#
_cell.length_a   1.000
_cell.length_b   1.000
_cell.length_c   1.000
_cell.angle_alpha   90.00
_cell.angle_beta   90.00
_cell.angle_gamma   90.00
#
_symmetry.space_group_name_H-M   'P 1'
#
loop_
_entity.id
_entity.type
_entity.pdbx_description
1 polymer ?
#
loop_
_entity_poly.entity_id
_entity_poly.type
_entity_poly.pdbx_seq_one_letter_code
_entity_poly.pdbx_strand_id
1 'polypeptide(L)'
;MKGAVLLGGLVLACTRPPEECKLFNMETAVNKLEAMFQKAECDLDYIEQKLEFEIRKSLPDNSVEQENPVKLLEELSLVKLRCKSLCGQLQKLSAQQKETMDCIHTTLVNTIGLVQHLQHQADLELSPLSEEERAAIQKLEGLTILGVDA
;
A
#
# COMPACT_ATOMS: atom_id res chain seq x y z
N MET A 1 7.48 55.48 45.71
CA MET A 1 8.30 55.92 46.86
C MET A 1 9.75 55.66 46.51
N LYS A 2 10.59 56.70 46.60
CA LYS A 2 12.03 56.64 46.29
C LYS A 2 12.72 55.75 47.32
N GLY A 3 13.35 54.65 46.89
CA GLY A 3 14.28 53.89 47.70
C GLY A 3 15.70 54.35 47.38
N ALA A 4 16.28 55.18 48.25
CA ALA A 4 17.69 55.57 48.15
C ALA A 4 18.52 54.63 49.02
N VAL A 5 19.43 53.87 48.41
CA VAL A 5 20.54 53.22 49.11
C VAL A 5 21.78 54.05 48.83
N LEU A 6 22.20 54.81 49.84
CA LEU A 6 23.46 55.54 49.88
C LEU A 6 24.51 54.62 50.53
N LEU A 7 25.37 54.04 49.71
CA LEU A 7 26.60 53.37 50.15
C LEU A 7 27.74 53.88 49.26
N GLY A 8 28.65 54.64 49.87
CA GLY A 8 30.01 54.89 49.38
C GLY A 8 30.11 55.70 48.09
N GLY A 9 30.53 56.96 48.21
CA GLY A 9 30.78 57.86 47.09
C GLY A 9 31.84 57.34 46.12
N LEU A 10 31.39 56.70 45.04
CA LEU A 10 31.83 56.93 43.67
C LEU A 10 30.71 56.36 42.79
N VAL A 11 29.84 57.23 42.26
CA VAL A 11 28.94 56.84 41.18
C VAL A 11 29.83 56.58 39.97
N LEU A 12 30.26 55.34 39.77
CA LEU A 12 30.78 54.91 38.49
C LEU A 12 29.57 54.83 37.57
N ALA A 13 29.17 55.99 37.04
CA ALA A 13 28.21 56.07 35.97
C ALA A 13 28.79 55.23 34.83
N CYS A 14 28.17 54.10 34.54
CA CYS A 14 28.45 53.34 33.33
C CYS A 14 28.10 54.23 32.12
N THR A 15 29.04 55.05 31.69
CA THR A 15 28.98 55.78 30.43
C THR A 15 29.43 54.83 29.31
N ARG A 16 28.73 53.70 29.14
CA ARG A 16 28.92 52.91 27.92
C ARG A 16 28.02 53.47 26.82
N PRO A 17 28.54 53.68 25.60
CA PRO A 17 27.74 54.14 24.48
C PRO A 17 26.56 53.16 24.22
N PRO A 18 25.41 53.66 23.74
CA PRO A 18 24.19 52.88 23.57
C PRO A 18 24.32 51.66 22.65
N GLU A 19 25.35 51.63 21.80
CA GLU A 19 25.69 50.49 20.94
C GLU A 19 26.31 49.32 21.72
N GLU A 20 27.17 49.58 22.70
CA GLU A 20 27.79 48.55 23.56
C GLU A 20 26.76 47.90 24.50
N CYS A 21 25.78 48.66 24.99
CA CYS A 21 24.65 48.10 25.75
C CYS A 21 23.74 47.21 24.88
N LYS A 22 23.55 47.53 23.59
CA LYS A 22 22.79 46.69 22.66
C LYS A 22 23.56 45.41 22.30
N LEU A 23 24.87 45.51 22.09
CA LEU A 23 25.75 44.38 21.81
C LEU A 23 25.75 43.37 22.97
N PHE A 24 25.89 43.84 24.21
CA PHE A 24 25.88 43.00 25.41
C PHE A 24 24.52 42.30 25.63
N ASN A 25 23.41 42.98 25.30
CA ASN A 25 22.07 42.40 25.38
C ASN A 25 21.85 41.32 24.31
N MET A 26 22.39 41.50 23.09
CA MET A 26 22.30 40.51 22.03
C MET A 26 23.22 39.32 22.31
N GLU A 27 24.45 39.55 22.75
CA GLU A 27 25.39 38.50 23.18
C GLU A 27 24.79 37.63 24.28
N THR A 28 24.18 38.25 25.30
CA THR A 28 23.47 37.53 26.37
C THR A 28 22.31 36.69 25.82
N ALA A 29 21.52 37.25 24.89
CA ALA A 29 20.41 36.53 24.28
C ALA A 29 20.89 35.36 23.40
N VAL A 30 21.97 35.54 22.65
CA VAL A 30 22.60 34.50 21.82
C VAL A 30 23.18 33.40 22.69
N ASN A 31 23.93 33.73 23.74
CA ASN A 31 24.48 32.72 24.67
C ASN A 31 23.37 31.92 25.36
N LYS A 32 22.26 32.58 25.71
CA LYS A 32 21.08 31.90 26.28
C LYS A 32 20.43 30.97 25.25
N LEU A 33 20.33 31.40 24.00
CA LEU A 33 19.77 30.60 22.91
C LEU A 33 20.67 29.40 22.59
N GLU A 34 21.98 29.61 22.54
CA GLU A 34 22.97 28.54 22.38
C GLU A 34 22.87 27.52 23.50
N ALA A 35 22.78 27.96 24.76
CA ALA A 35 22.58 27.05 25.89
C ALA A 35 21.26 26.28 25.80
N MET A 36 20.20 26.89 25.26
CA MET A 36 18.93 26.18 25.02
C MET A 36 19.06 25.13 23.91
N PHE A 37 19.80 25.42 22.84
CA PHE A 37 20.06 24.45 21.78
C PHE A 37 20.96 23.31 22.27
N GLN A 38 22.06 23.60 22.95
CA GLN A 38 22.94 22.59 23.55
C GLN A 38 22.16 21.69 24.50
N LYS A 39 21.29 22.27 25.34
CA LYS A 39 20.41 21.47 26.21
C LYS A 39 19.44 20.61 25.41
N ALA A 40 18.80 21.16 24.37
CA ALA A 40 17.87 20.41 23.55
C ALA A 40 18.56 19.24 22.81
N GLU A 41 19.78 19.45 22.31
CA GLU A 41 20.62 18.40 21.72
C GLU A 41 20.93 17.30 22.75
N CYS A 42 21.43 17.67 23.94
CA CYS A 42 21.69 16.70 25.01
C CYS A 42 20.43 15.96 25.48
N ASP A 43 19.27 16.64 25.55
CA ASP A 43 18.00 16.03 25.91
C ASP A 43 17.58 14.98 24.83
N LEU A 44 17.76 15.28 23.54
CA LEU A 44 17.48 14.35 22.44
C LEU A 44 18.42 13.14 22.46
N ASP A 45 19.72 13.36 22.64
CA ASP A 45 20.72 12.30 22.75
C ASP A 45 20.39 11.36 23.93
N TYR A 46 19.97 11.92 25.06
CA TYR A 46 19.56 11.13 26.23
C TYR A 46 18.32 10.27 25.93
N ILE A 47 17.32 10.84 25.24
CA ILE A 47 16.11 10.10 24.85
C ILE A 47 16.47 8.96 23.89
N GLU A 48 17.30 9.21 22.88
CA GLU A 48 17.75 8.19 21.92
C GLU A 48 18.46 7.04 22.63
N GLN A 49 19.49 7.34 23.44
CA GLN A 49 20.25 6.33 24.17
C GLN A 49 19.37 5.51 25.13
N LYS A 50 18.41 6.16 25.80
CA LYS A 50 17.48 5.45 26.68
C LYS A 50 16.56 4.51 25.92
N LEU A 51 16.06 4.94 24.75
CA LEU A 51 15.22 4.10 23.89
C LEU A 51 16.02 2.90 23.34
N GLU A 52 17.23 3.12 22.84
CA GLU A 52 18.10 2.04 22.37
C GLU A 52 18.37 1.00 23.46
N PHE A 53 18.66 1.46 24.67
CA PHE A 53 18.89 0.59 25.82
C PHE A 53 17.66 -0.24 26.16
N GLU A 54 16.48 0.38 26.28
CA GLU A 54 15.25 -0.33 26.61
C GLU A 54 14.83 -1.30 25.50
N ILE A 55 14.95 -0.92 24.22
CA ILE A 55 14.69 -1.81 23.07
C ILE A 55 15.60 -3.04 23.14
N ARG A 56 16.92 -2.85 23.32
CA ARG A 56 17.87 -3.96 23.40
C ARG A 56 17.62 -4.87 24.60
N LYS A 57 17.30 -4.28 25.76
CA LYS A 57 16.97 -5.02 26.98
C LYS A 57 15.66 -5.79 26.86
N SER A 58 14.69 -5.26 26.10
CA SER A 58 13.40 -5.89 25.89
C SER A 58 13.44 -7.14 25.00
N LEU A 59 14.58 -7.43 24.36
CA LEU A 59 14.82 -8.65 23.57
C LEU A 59 15.37 -9.76 24.50
N PRO A 60 14.62 -10.84 24.79
CA PRO A 60 15.19 -12.01 25.43
C PRO A 60 16.27 -12.65 24.54
N ASP A 61 17.37 -13.12 25.13
CA ASP A 61 18.43 -13.89 24.43
C ASP A 61 17.89 -15.14 23.68
N ASN A 62 16.67 -15.58 24.01
CA ASN A 62 15.98 -16.74 23.44
C ASN A 62 14.68 -16.39 22.70
N SER A 63 14.44 -15.11 22.41
CA SER A 63 13.25 -14.71 21.67
C SER A 63 13.40 -15.06 20.20
N VAL A 64 12.38 -15.73 19.66
CA VAL A 64 12.16 -15.88 18.21
C VAL A 64 12.42 -14.52 17.58
N GLU A 65 13.34 -14.46 16.59
CA GLU A 65 13.72 -13.24 15.88
C GLU A 65 12.48 -12.34 15.73
N GLN A 66 12.42 -11.25 16.50
CA GLN A 66 11.29 -10.34 16.44
C GLN A 66 11.12 -9.94 14.98
N GLU A 67 9.96 -10.27 14.39
CA GLU A 67 9.78 -10.15 12.95
C GLU A 67 10.06 -8.70 12.52
N ASN A 68 11.10 -8.54 11.71
CA ASN A 68 11.53 -7.21 11.28
C ASN A 68 10.45 -6.64 10.34
N PRO A 69 9.79 -5.53 10.72
CA PRO A 69 8.70 -4.96 9.92
C PRO A 69 9.15 -4.55 8.51
N VAL A 70 10.42 -4.18 8.33
CA VAL A 70 10.99 -3.87 7.01
C VAL A 70 11.05 -5.13 6.14
N LYS A 71 11.54 -6.25 6.68
CA LYS A 71 11.56 -7.53 5.96
C LYS A 71 10.14 -8.03 5.64
N LEU A 72 9.22 -7.92 6.59
CA LEU A 72 7.82 -8.27 6.36
C LEU A 72 7.18 -7.45 5.22
N LEU A 73 7.49 -6.15 5.13
CA LEU A 73 7.01 -5.29 4.05
C LEU A 73 7.58 -5.70 2.68
N GLU A 74 8.84 -6.13 2.63
CA GLU A 74 9.46 -6.66 1.40
C GLU A 74 8.80 -7.98 0.97
N GLU A 75 8.60 -8.91 1.90
CA GLU A 75 7.92 -10.18 1.64
C GLU A 75 6.48 -9.98 1.18
N LEU A 76 5.72 -9.10 1.85
CA LEU A 76 4.36 -8.75 1.47
C LEU A 76 4.30 -8.15 0.07
N SER A 77 5.28 -7.32 -0.29
CA SER A 77 5.38 -6.74 -1.62
C SER A 77 5.62 -7.80 -2.70
N LEU A 78 6.46 -8.80 -2.40
CA LEU A 78 6.70 -9.93 -3.29
C LEU A 78 5.44 -10.79 -3.47
N VAL A 79 4.74 -11.11 -2.38
CA VAL A 79 3.47 -11.87 -2.42
C VAL A 79 2.42 -11.11 -3.22
N LYS A 80 2.27 -9.80 -2.99
CA LYS A 80 1.35 -8.93 -3.74
C LYS A 80 1.64 -8.96 -5.24
N LEU A 81 2.91 -8.94 -5.65
CA LEU A 81 3.31 -9.03 -7.06
C LEU A 81 2.91 -10.39 -7.67
N ARG A 82 3.18 -11.48 -6.94
CA ARG A 82 2.82 -12.84 -7.38
C ARG A 82 1.30 -12.99 -7.54
N CYS A 83 0.52 -12.52 -6.58
CA CYS A 83 -0.95 -12.52 -6.68
C CYS A 83 -1.43 -11.72 -7.90
N LYS A 84 -0.91 -10.52 -8.13
CA LYS A 84 -1.26 -9.72 -9.31
C LYS A 84 -0.95 -10.45 -10.62
N SER A 85 0.22 -11.09 -10.72
CA SER A 85 0.59 -11.88 -11.90
C SER A 85 -0.36 -13.06 -12.10
N LEU A 86 -0.68 -13.81 -11.04
CA LEU A 86 -1.59 -14.95 -11.10
C LEU A 86 -3.01 -14.52 -11.49
N CYS A 87 -3.53 -13.43 -10.93
CA CYS A 87 -4.82 -12.87 -11.31
C CYS A 87 -4.87 -12.48 -12.79
N GLY A 88 -3.82 -11.82 -13.30
CA GLY A 88 -3.72 -11.47 -14.72
C GLY A 88 -3.69 -12.71 -15.64
N GLN A 89 -2.98 -13.76 -15.24
CA GLN A 89 -2.97 -15.03 -15.97
C GLN A 89 -4.35 -15.69 -15.98
N LEU A 90 -5.04 -15.72 -14.84
CA LEU A 90 -6.37 -16.30 -14.73
C LEU A 90 -7.41 -15.55 -15.58
N GLN A 91 -7.37 -14.22 -15.57
CA GLN A 91 -8.24 -13.39 -16.41
C GLN A 91 -8.03 -13.67 -17.91
N LYS A 92 -6.76 -13.78 -18.34
CA LYS A 92 -6.44 -14.13 -19.73
C LYS A 92 -6.94 -15.53 -20.10
N LEU A 93 -6.73 -16.52 -19.23
CA LEU A 93 -7.20 -17.89 -19.45
C LEU A 93 -8.72 -17.93 -19.55
N SER A 94 -9.43 -17.25 -18.64
CA SER A 94 -10.89 -17.18 -18.63
C SER A 94 -11.44 -16.55 -19.91
N ALA A 95 -10.84 -15.45 -20.37
CA ALA A 95 -11.22 -14.81 -21.63
C ALA A 95 -11.01 -15.74 -22.83
N GLN A 96 -9.87 -16.44 -22.90
CA GLN A 96 -9.58 -17.39 -23.96
C GLN A 96 -10.52 -18.61 -23.92
N GLN A 97 -10.87 -19.09 -22.72
CA GLN A 97 -11.81 -20.18 -22.54
C GLN A 97 -13.20 -19.80 -23.04
N LYS A 98 -13.65 -18.58 -22.72
CA LYS A 98 -14.92 -18.03 -23.21
C LYS A 98 -14.92 -17.94 -24.73
N GLU A 99 -13.91 -17.32 -25.33
CA GLU A 99 -13.77 -17.22 -26.79
C GLU A 99 -13.78 -18.60 -27.47
N THR A 100 -13.06 -19.57 -26.91
CA THR A 100 -13.04 -20.94 -27.42
C THR A 100 -14.43 -21.57 -27.37
N MET A 101 -15.14 -21.41 -26.25
CA MET A 101 -16.50 -21.95 -26.08
C MET A 101 -17.49 -21.29 -27.05
N ASP A 102 -17.42 -19.97 -27.22
CA ASP A 102 -18.25 -19.21 -28.15
C ASP A 102 -17.99 -19.64 -29.61
N CYS A 103 -16.73 -19.91 -29.97
CA CYS A 103 -16.33 -20.41 -31.27
C CYS A 103 -16.87 -21.83 -31.53
N ILE A 104 -16.73 -22.75 -30.55
CA ILE A 104 -17.28 -24.11 -30.64
C ILE A 104 -18.80 -24.05 -30.80
N HIS A 105 -19.48 -23.25 -29.97
CA HIS A 105 -20.92 -23.09 -30.02
C HIS A 105 -21.38 -22.60 -31.41
N THR A 106 -20.77 -21.53 -31.91
CA THR A 106 -21.08 -20.96 -33.24
C THR A 106 -20.86 -21.99 -34.35
N THR A 107 -19.76 -22.74 -34.28
CA THR A 107 -19.43 -23.78 -35.28
C THR A 107 -20.45 -24.90 -35.28
N LEU A 108 -20.85 -25.38 -34.09
CA LEU A 108 -21.85 -26.43 -33.95
C LEU A 108 -23.22 -25.98 -34.48
N VAL A 109 -23.70 -24.79 -34.09
CA VAL A 109 -24.98 -24.24 -34.56
C VAL A 109 -25.00 -24.10 -36.07
N ASN A 110 -23.93 -23.56 -36.67
CA ASN A 110 -23.83 -23.42 -38.13
C ASN A 110 -23.82 -24.80 -38.83
N THR A 111 -23.09 -25.77 -38.28
CA THR A 111 -23.02 -27.11 -38.85
C THR A 111 -24.37 -27.81 -38.80
N ILE A 112 -25.08 -27.73 -37.67
CA ILE A 112 -26.43 -28.27 -37.50
C ILE A 112 -27.38 -27.62 -38.53
N GLY A 113 -27.34 -26.29 -38.68
CA GLY A 113 -28.17 -25.58 -39.65
C GLY A 113 -27.89 -26.00 -41.11
N LEU A 114 -26.61 -26.17 -41.47
CA LEU A 114 -26.23 -26.65 -42.81
C LEU A 114 -26.71 -28.09 -43.07
N VAL A 115 -26.53 -28.97 -42.09
CA VAL A 115 -26.98 -30.37 -42.18
C VAL A 115 -28.50 -30.44 -42.36
N GLN A 116 -29.26 -29.67 -41.57
CA GLN A 116 -30.73 -29.59 -41.68
C GLN A 116 -31.17 -29.08 -43.06
N HIS A 117 -30.51 -28.05 -43.59
CA HIS A 117 -30.81 -27.52 -44.92
C HIS A 117 -30.58 -28.57 -46.03
N LEU A 118 -29.46 -29.29 -45.98
CA LEU A 118 -29.14 -30.35 -46.94
C LEU A 118 -30.11 -31.52 -46.86
N GLN A 119 -30.53 -31.91 -45.65
CA GLN A 119 -31.52 -32.97 -45.43
C GLN A 119 -32.87 -32.60 -46.04
N HIS A 120 -33.32 -31.37 -45.82
CA HIS A 120 -34.56 -30.87 -46.41
C HIS A 120 -34.51 -30.87 -47.94
N GLN A 121 -33.37 -30.48 -48.52
CA GLN A 121 -33.18 -30.49 -49.98
C GLN A 121 -33.16 -31.91 -50.57
N ALA A 122 -32.68 -32.90 -49.82
CA ALA A 122 -32.60 -34.30 -50.25
C ALA A 122 -33.88 -35.12 -49.98
N ASP A 123 -34.92 -34.50 -49.43
CA ASP A 123 -36.19 -35.14 -49.02
C ASP A 123 -35.98 -36.36 -48.08
N LEU A 124 -34.94 -36.26 -47.24
CA LEU A 124 -34.61 -37.27 -46.23
C LEU A 124 -35.39 -36.97 -44.95
N GLU A 125 -36.50 -37.68 -44.72
CA GLU A 125 -37.17 -37.65 -43.41
C GLU A 125 -36.28 -38.34 -42.37
N LEU A 126 -35.86 -37.58 -41.36
CA LEU A 126 -35.09 -38.08 -40.22
C LEU A 126 -35.95 -38.14 -38.97
N SER A 127 -35.66 -39.14 -38.14
CA SER A 127 -36.21 -39.22 -36.79
C SER A 127 -35.88 -37.96 -36.01
N PRO A 128 -36.83 -37.43 -35.22
CA PRO A 128 -36.58 -36.26 -34.38
C PRO A 128 -35.43 -36.53 -33.42
N LEU A 129 -34.65 -35.47 -33.14
CA LEU A 129 -33.56 -35.49 -32.15
C LEU A 129 -34.01 -36.18 -30.86
N SER A 130 -33.18 -37.10 -30.37
CA SER A 130 -33.40 -37.84 -29.13
C SER A 130 -33.44 -36.88 -27.94
N GLU A 131 -34.00 -37.33 -26.81
CA GLU A 131 -34.00 -36.55 -25.58
C GLU A 131 -32.59 -36.15 -25.13
N GLU A 132 -31.60 -37.04 -25.25
CA GLU A 132 -30.21 -36.71 -24.94
C GLU A 132 -29.64 -35.61 -25.86
N GLU A 133 -29.93 -35.67 -27.16
CA GLU A 133 -29.44 -34.68 -28.12
C GLU A 133 -30.09 -33.31 -27.87
N ARG A 134 -31.38 -33.29 -27.57
CA ARG A 134 -32.11 -32.07 -27.20
C ARG A 134 -31.58 -31.46 -25.89
N ALA A 135 -31.29 -32.30 -24.90
CA ALA A 135 -30.71 -31.86 -23.63
C ALA A 135 -29.28 -31.33 -23.80
N ALA A 136 -28.49 -31.92 -24.69
CA ALA A 136 -27.15 -31.43 -25.00
C ALA A 136 -27.17 -30.04 -25.64
N ILE A 137 -28.10 -29.79 -26.58
CA ILE A 137 -28.31 -28.46 -27.20
C ILE A 137 -28.72 -27.42 -26.14
N GLN A 138 -29.68 -27.76 -25.27
CA GLN A 138 -30.09 -26.85 -24.18
C GLN A 138 -28.95 -26.52 -23.20
N LYS A 139 -28.07 -27.48 -22.89
CA LYS A 139 -26.87 -27.22 -22.08
C LYS A 139 -25.89 -26.30 -22.80
N LEU A 140 -25.71 -26.47 -24.11
CA LEU A 140 -24.89 -25.58 -24.93
C LEU A 140 -25.43 -24.15 -24.94
N GLU A 141 -26.76 -23.97 -25.01
CA GLU A 141 -27.43 -22.67 -24.94
C GLU A 141 -27.38 -22.06 -23.52
N GLY A 142 -27.38 -22.88 -22.47
CA GLY A 142 -27.32 -22.44 -21.07
C GLY A 142 -25.93 -22.03 -20.58
N LEU A 143 -24.86 -22.48 -21.24
CA LEU A 143 -23.47 -22.12 -20.89
C LEU A 143 -23.12 -20.65 -21.16
N THR A 144 -23.97 -19.92 -21.89
CA THR A 144 -23.77 -18.50 -22.21
C THR A 144 -23.98 -17.57 -20.99
N ILE A 145 -24.57 -18.05 -19.87
CA ILE A 145 -25.00 -17.20 -18.74
C ILE A 145 -24.08 -17.25 -17.50
N LEU A 146 -23.19 -18.24 -17.35
CA LEU A 146 -22.37 -18.38 -16.12
C LEU A 146 -21.10 -17.48 -16.09
N GLY A 147 -21.03 -16.46 -16.93
CA GLY A 147 -19.86 -15.59 -17.08
C GLY A 147 -20.08 -14.13 -16.66
N VAL A 148 -21.08 -13.83 -15.82
CA VAL A 148 -21.34 -12.48 -15.32
C VAL A 148 -21.60 -12.54 -13.80
N ASP A 149 -20.73 -11.83 -13.08
CA ASP A 149 -20.80 -11.38 -11.68
C ASP A 149 -20.46 -12.36 -10.53
N ALA A 150 -19.17 -12.35 -10.14
CA ALA A 150 -18.69 -12.11 -8.77
C ALA A 150 -17.20 -11.74 -8.77
#